data_AF-A0A2M7CE62-F1
#
_entry.id   AF-A0A2M7CE62-F1
#
_cell.length_a   1.000
_cell.length_b   1.000
_cell.length_c   1.000
_cell.angle_alpha   90.00
_cell.angle_beta   90.00
_cell.angle_gamma   90.00
#
_symmetry.space_group_name_H-M   'P 1'
#
loop_
_entity.id
_entity.type
_entity.pdbx_description
1 polymer ?
#
loop_
_entity_poly.entity_id
_entity_poly.type
_entity_poly.pdbx_seq_one_letter_code
_entity_poly.pdbx_strand_id
1 'polypeptide(L)'
;MLRPTTVRVPDDFLKELSKFIKEMNLDKSAYLREIMKRGFAEDKQERVLQMYQSGKLSLLETCKKLNVTTWDFFDLLKKRGINLNVSLEDWLDSEEL
;
A
#
# COMPACT_ATOMS: atom_id res chain seq x y z
N MET A 1 -12.06 20.07 0.35
CA MET A 1 -11.61 21.14 1.26
C MET A 1 -10.31 20.68 1.93
N LEU A 2 -9.26 21.50 1.94
CA LEU A 2 -8.01 21.18 2.65
C LEU A 2 -8.11 21.65 4.10
N ARG A 3 -7.50 20.90 5.04
CA ARG A 3 -7.42 21.26 6.45
C ARG A 3 -5.96 21.26 6.91
N PRO A 4 -5.52 22.21 7.75
CA PRO A 4 -4.17 22.20 8.30
C PRO A 4 -4.00 20.98 9.22
N THR A 5 -2.82 20.36 9.20
CA THR A 5 -2.43 19.26 10.09
C THR A 5 -1.00 19.49 10.54
N THR A 6 -0.76 19.41 11.85
CA THR A 6 0.57 19.60 12.45
C THR A 6 1.06 18.28 13.01
N VAL A 7 2.26 17.87 12.61
CA VAL A 7 2.90 16.63 13.07
C VAL A 7 4.32 16.96 13.53
N ARG A 8 4.77 16.33 14.62
CA ARG A 8 6.16 16.39 15.05
C ARG A 8 6.96 15.34 14.29
N VAL A 9 8.07 15.75 13.68
CA VAL A 9 8.96 14.87 12.92
C VAL A 9 10.40 15.08 13.40
N PRO A 10 11.29 14.09 13.21
CA PRO A 10 12.71 14.25 13.47
C PRO A 10 13.32 15.45 12.71
N ASP A 11 14.21 16.17 13.39
CA ASP A 11 14.75 17.44 12.93
C ASP A 11 15.71 17.28 11.74
N ASP A 12 16.46 16.18 11.73
CA ASP A 12 17.33 15.70 10.65
C ASP A 12 16.53 15.39 9.37
N PHE A 13 15.44 14.63 9.49
CA PHE A 13 14.54 14.33 8.38
C PHE A 13 13.96 15.62 7.77
N LEU A 14 13.52 16.56 8.60
CA LEU A 14 12.96 17.82 8.11
C LEU A 14 14.01 18.67 7.38
N LYS A 15 15.27 18.64 7.83
CA LYS A 15 16.39 19.32 7.16
C LYS A 15 16.67 18.73 5.78
N GLU A 16 16.77 17.40 5.69
CA GLU A 16 16.98 16.69 4.42
C GLU A 16 15.84 16.99 3.42
N LEU A 17 14.60 16.84 3.86
CA LEU A 17 13.42 17.11 3.07
C LEU A 17 13.38 18.57 2.56
N SER A 18 13.68 19.52 3.45
CA SER A 18 13.69 20.93 3.09
C SER A 18 14.81 21.29 2.12
N LYS A 19 15.96 20.61 2.19
CA LYS A 19 17.05 20.75 1.22
C LYS A 19 16.60 20.26 -0.16
N PHE A 20 16.02 19.06 -0.24
CA PHE A 20 15.51 18.49 -1.49
C PHE A 20 14.45 19.40 -2.16
N ILE A 21 13.48 19.88 -1.38
CA ILE A 21 12.42 20.78 -1.89
C ILE A 21 13.00 22.06 -2.49
N LYS A 22 14.04 22.63 -1.85
CA LYS A 22 14.72 23.83 -2.35
C LYS A 22 15.52 23.54 -3.63
N GLU A 23 16.30 22.47 -3.63
CA GLU A 23 17.12 22.07 -4.79
C GLU A 23 16.27 21.81 -6.03
N MET A 24 15.09 21.22 -5.84
CA MET A 24 14.13 20.91 -6.89
C MET A 24 13.14 22.05 -7.21
N ASN A 25 13.24 23.19 -6.53
CA ASN A 25 12.33 24.34 -6.65
C ASN A 25 10.83 23.95 -6.56
N LEU A 26 10.48 23.14 -5.56
CA LEU A 26 9.12 22.62 -5.38
C LEU A 26 8.31 23.46 -4.36
N ASP A 27 6.98 23.50 -4.54
CA ASP A 27 6.10 23.99 -3.47
C ASP A 27 6.10 22.98 -2.31
N LYS A 28 6.57 23.43 -1.14
CA LYS A 28 6.70 22.59 0.06
C LYS A 28 5.38 21.90 0.42
N SER A 29 4.28 22.63 0.34
CA SER A 29 2.97 22.11 0.75
C SER A 29 2.43 21.09 -0.26
N ALA A 30 2.60 21.33 -1.56
CA ALA A 30 2.22 20.40 -2.62
C ALA A 30 3.05 19.12 -2.54
N TYR A 31 4.36 19.23 -2.39
CA TYR A 31 5.24 18.07 -2.27
C TYR A 31 4.91 17.23 -1.03
N LEU A 32 4.75 17.87 0.14
CA LEU A 32 4.36 17.19 1.37
C LEU A 32 3.02 16.45 1.23
N ARG A 33 2.01 17.08 0.62
CA ARG A 33 0.72 16.42 0.38
C ARG A 33 0.86 15.22 -0.53
N GLU A 34 1.67 15.32 -1.58
CA GLU A 34 1.86 14.24 -2.53
C GLU A 34 2.59 13.05 -1.89
N ILE A 35 3.71 13.29 -1.20
CA ILE A 35 4.46 12.21 -0.55
C ILE A 35 3.65 11.55 0.59
N MET A 36 2.86 12.33 1.35
CA MET A 36 1.95 11.77 2.35
C MET A 36 0.88 10.87 1.74
N LYS A 37 0.30 11.26 0.60
CA LYS A 37 -0.68 10.42 -0.12
C LYS A 37 -0.04 9.12 -0.60
N ARG A 38 1.15 9.20 -1.19
CA ARG A 38 1.90 8.02 -1.68
C ARG A 38 2.25 7.08 -0.54
N GLY A 39 2.86 7.60 0.53
CA GLY A 39 3.20 6.80 1.71
C GLY A 39 1.97 6.15 2.33
N PHE A 40 0.84 6.86 2.43
CA PHE A 40 -0.41 6.27 2.93
C PHE A 40 -0.98 5.18 2.02
N ALA A 41 -0.86 5.33 0.69
CA ALA A 41 -1.30 4.31 -0.26
C ALA A 41 -0.44 3.04 -0.15
N GLU A 42 0.89 3.20 -0.02
CA GLU A 42 1.82 2.09 0.19
C GLU A 42 1.54 1.35 1.51
N ASP A 43 1.40 2.10 2.61
CA ASP A 43 1.02 1.56 3.93
C ASP A 43 -0.34 0.86 3.90
N LYS A 44 -1.34 1.43 3.22
CA LYS A 44 -2.65 0.77 3.02
C LYS A 44 -2.49 -0.55 2.27
N GLN A 45 -1.71 -0.58 1.20
CA GLN A 45 -1.49 -1.80 0.43
C GLN A 45 -0.86 -2.90 1.28
N GLU A 46 0.17 -2.54 2.06
CA GLU A 46 0.88 -3.47 2.94
C GLU A 46 -0.07 -4.08 3.99
N ARG A 47 -0.83 -3.25 4.72
CA ARG A 47 -1.80 -3.74 5.72
C ARG A 47 -2.84 -4.69 5.12
N VAL A 48 -3.34 -4.37 3.92
CA VAL A 48 -4.36 -5.18 3.25
C VAL A 48 -3.78 -6.51 2.75
N LEU A 49 -2.55 -6.52 2.24
CA LEU A 49 -1.85 -7.75 1.86
C LEU A 49 -1.59 -8.66 3.06
N GLN A 50 -1.21 -8.11 4.22
CA GLN A 50 -1.05 -8.89 5.44
C GLN A 50 -2.37 -9.53 5.90
N MET A 51 -3.49 -8.82 5.76
CA MET A 51 -4.82 -9.38 6.03
C MET A 51 -5.18 -10.50 5.05
N TYR A 52 -4.84 -10.36 3.77
CA TYR A 52 -5.03 -11.40 2.75
C TYR A 52 -4.21 -12.67 3.08
N GLN A 53 -2.91 -12.52 3.35
CA GLN A 53 -2.01 -13.63 3.66
C GLN A 53 -2.38 -14.36 4.96
N SER A 54 -2.95 -13.66 5.94
CA SER A 54 -3.44 -14.28 7.18
C SER A 54 -4.84 -14.90 7.05
N GLY A 55 -5.41 -14.98 5.84
CA GLY A 55 -6.73 -15.55 5.58
C GLY A 55 -7.90 -14.67 6.07
N LYS A 56 -7.64 -13.46 6.58
CA LYS A 56 -8.68 -12.54 7.08
C LYS A 56 -9.47 -11.87 5.96
N LEU A 57 -8.94 -11.88 4.74
CA LEU A 57 -9.63 -11.38 3.56
C LEU A 57 -9.52 -12.41 2.44
N SER A 58 -10.64 -12.63 1.76
CA SER A 58 -10.64 -13.30 0.46
C SER A 58 -9.95 -12.45 -0.61
N LEU A 59 -9.63 -13.07 -1.74
CA LEU A 59 -9.08 -12.35 -2.90
C LEU A 59 -10.02 -11.21 -3.34
N LEU A 60 -11.32 -11.48 -3.46
CA LEU A 60 -12.29 -10.49 -3.94
C LEU A 60 -12.48 -9.33 -2.96
N GLU A 61 -12.48 -9.58 -1.65
CA GLU A 61 -12.52 -8.52 -0.64
C GLU A 61 -11.25 -7.67 -0.69
N THR A 62 -10.10 -8.29 -0.96
CA THR A 62 -8.81 -7.62 -1.11
C THR A 62 -8.82 -6.71 -2.33
N CYS A 63 -9.26 -7.21 -3.49
CA CYS A 63 -9.46 -6.42 -4.71
C CYS A 63 -10.37 -5.21 -4.47
N LYS A 64 -11.50 -5.40 -3.80
CA LYS A 64 -12.42 -4.31 -3.44
C LYS A 64 -11.77 -3.26 -2.52
N LYS A 65 -11.00 -3.68 -1.51
CA LYS A 65 -10.33 -2.76 -0.58
C LYS A 65 -9.21 -1.95 -1.25
N LEU A 66 -8.48 -2.57 -2.17
CA LEU A 66 -7.42 -1.91 -2.93
C LEU A 66 -7.96 -1.14 -4.16
N ASN A 67 -9.22 -1.36 -4.51
CA ASN A 67 -9.85 -0.81 -5.72
C ASN A 67 -9.06 -1.19 -6.98
N VAL A 68 -8.77 -2.48 -7.12
CA VAL A 68 -8.02 -3.07 -8.23
C VAL A 68 -8.81 -4.23 -8.82
N THR A 69 -8.54 -4.58 -10.08
CA THR A 69 -9.10 -5.79 -10.67
C THR A 69 -8.41 -7.04 -10.11
N THR A 70 -8.99 -8.20 -10.37
CA THR A 70 -8.39 -9.51 -10.08
C THR A 70 -7.01 -9.66 -10.74
N TRP A 71 -6.88 -9.21 -11.99
CA TRP A 71 -5.64 -9.30 -12.75
C TRP A 71 -4.55 -8.39 -12.18
N ASP A 72 -4.88 -7.14 -11.86
CA ASP A 72 -3.97 -6.21 -11.19
C ASP A 72 -3.47 -6.79 -9.86
N PHE A 73 -4.35 -7.50 -9.14
CA PHE A 73 -3.99 -8.13 -7.88
C PHE A 73 -3.04 -9.31 -8.07
N PHE A 74 -3.26 -10.17 -9.06
CA PHE A 74 -2.30 -11.25 -9.38
C PHE A 74 -0.93 -10.70 -9.77
N ASP A 75 -0.88 -9.63 -10.56
CA ASP A 75 0.37 -8.95 -10.89
C ASP A 75 1.05 -8.37 -9.64
N LEU A 76 0.25 -7.82 -8.71
CA LEU A 76 0.78 -7.33 -7.43
C LEU A 76 1.38 -8.46 -6.59
N LEU A 77 0.67 -9.59 -6.46
CA LEU A 77 1.17 -10.76 -5.73
C LEU A 77 2.48 -11.27 -6.33
N LYS A 78 2.53 -11.41 -7.66
CA LYS A 78 3.75 -11.82 -8.39
C LYS A 78 4.91 -10.85 -8.16
N LYS A 79 4.66 -9.53 -8.27
CA LYS A 79 5.69 -8.50 -8.03
C LYS A 79 6.23 -8.52 -6.60
N ARG A 80 5.41 -8.92 -5.63
CA ARG A 80 5.77 -9.00 -4.21
C ARG A 80 6.28 -10.39 -3.78
N GLY A 81 6.25 -11.40 -4.66
CA GLY A 81 6.62 -12.77 -4.31
C GLY A 81 5.67 -13.41 -3.29
N ILE A 82 4.39 -13.04 -3.33
CA ILE A 82 3.36 -13.54 -2.43
C ILE A 82 2.53 -14.61 -3.16
N ASN A 83 2.33 -15.76 -2.52
CA ASN A 83 1.46 -16.83 -3.02
C ASN A 83 -0.02 -16.51 -2.74
N LEU A 84 -0.92 -17.24 -3.41
CA LEU A 84 -2.33 -17.23 -3.06
C LEU A 84 -2.52 -17.69 -1.61
N ASN A 85 -3.53 -17.16 -0.94
CA ASN A 85 -3.92 -17.56 0.41
C ASN A 85 -4.76 -18.86 0.42
N VAL A 86 -4.30 -19.85 -0.35
CA VAL A 86 -4.93 -21.16 -0.51
C VAL A 86 -3.93 -22.20 -0.03
N SER A 87 -4.35 -23.09 0.88
CA SER A 87 -3.49 -24.18 1.34
C SER A 87 -3.43 -25.31 0.29
N LEU A 88 -2.49 -26.23 0.45
CA LEU A 88 -2.43 -27.39 -0.44
C LEU A 88 -3.65 -28.28 -0.24
N GLU A 89 -4.10 -28.41 1.01
CA GLU A 89 -5.29 -29.16 1.38
C GLU A 89 -6.54 -28.59 0.72
N ASP A 90 -6.76 -27.27 0.80
CA ASP A 90 -7.89 -26.59 0.13
C ASP A 90 -7.89 -26.83 -1.39
N TRP A 91 -6.69 -26.93 -1.98
CA TRP A 91 -6.54 -27.16 -3.41
C TRP A 91 -6.89 -28.60 -3.79
N LEU A 92 -6.39 -29.58 -3.04
CA LEU A 92 -6.69 -31.00 -3.26
C LEU A 92 -8.18 -31.31 -3.08
N ASP A 93 -8.81 -30.76 -2.04
CA ASP A 93 -10.25 -30.93 -1.78
C ASP A 93 -11.12 -30.41 -2.94
N SER A 94 -10.61 -29.45 -3.73
CA SER A 94 -11.33 -28.89 -4.88
C SER A 94 -11.35 -29.79 -6.11
N GLU A 95 -10.43 -30.76 -6.22
CA GLU A 95 -10.39 -31.71 -7.35
C GLU A 95 -11.41 -32.86 -7.23
N GLU A 96 -11.94 -33.09 -6.02
CA GLU A 96 -12.94 -34.14 -5.76
C GLU A 96 -14.40 -33.69 -6.01
N LEU A 97 -14.61 -32.42 -6.40
CA LEU A 97 -15.91 -31.80 -6.70
C LEU A 97 -16.25 -31.81 -8.20
#